data_AF-A0A535F3I0-F1
#
_entry.id   AF-A0A535F3I0-F1
#
_cell.length_a   1.000
_cell.length_b   1.000
_cell.length_c   1.000
_cell.angle_alpha   90.00
_cell.angle_beta   90.00
_cell.angle_gamma   90.00
#
_symmetry.space_group_name_H-M   'P 1'
#
loop_
_entity.id
_entity.type
_entity.pdbx_description
1 polymer ?
#
loop_
_entity_poly.entity_id
_entity_poly.type
_entity_poly.pdbx_seq_one_letter_code
_entity_poly.pdbx_strand_id
1 'polypeptide(L)'
;QHFTGEQSYLSSPQLHTLETFSNQLQENSPQTTLSSPPPWFNRLICGDKSQVLPALIREFANSINLIYIDPPFMTGRDFTSGTQLAYSDKWNNDLDIYLQWLYETFIQLHRLLAQDGSLYVHLDWRATWLQV
;
A
#
# COMPACT_ATOMS: atom_id res chain seq x y z
N GLN A 1 15.68 -19.16 -40.70
CA GLN A 1 14.82 -19.73 -39.64
C GLN A 1 14.16 -18.55 -38.94
N HIS A 2 12.85 -18.43 -39.09
CA HIS A 2 12.07 -17.37 -38.46
C HIS A 2 11.89 -17.70 -36.98
N PHE A 3 12.40 -16.85 -36.09
CA PHE A 3 12.12 -16.92 -34.66
C PHE A 3 11.03 -15.91 -34.35
N THR A 4 9.80 -16.38 -34.33
CA THR A 4 8.62 -15.59 -33.97
C THR A 4 8.62 -15.46 -32.44
N GLY A 5 9.00 -14.29 -31.93
CA GLY A 5 8.85 -13.97 -30.52
C GLY A 5 7.37 -13.77 -30.22
N GLU A 6 6.75 -14.75 -29.57
CA GLU A 6 5.43 -14.57 -28.97
C GLU A 6 5.51 -13.48 -27.91
N GLN A 7 4.84 -12.36 -28.17
CA GLN A 7 4.47 -11.38 -27.17
C GLN A 7 3.50 -12.03 -26.20
N SER A 8 4.03 -12.57 -25.10
CA SER A 8 3.23 -12.82 -23.91
C SER A 8 2.82 -11.45 -23.36
N TYR A 9 1.60 -11.04 -23.69
CA TYR A 9 0.91 -9.97 -22.99
C TYR A 9 0.91 -10.34 -21.51
N LEU A 10 1.78 -9.71 -20.72
CA LEU A 10 1.69 -9.74 -19.27
C LEU A 10 0.32 -9.20 -18.92
N SER A 11 -0.60 -10.11 -18.59
CA SER A 11 -1.84 -9.82 -17.88
C SER A 11 -1.43 -8.97 -16.69
N SER A 12 -1.67 -7.66 -16.80
CA SER A 12 -1.28 -6.74 -15.75
C SER A 12 -2.05 -7.11 -14.49
N PRO A 13 -1.42 -7.14 -13.31
CA PRO A 13 -2.13 -7.39 -12.07
C PRO A 13 -3.20 -6.30 -11.92
N GLN A 14 -4.47 -6.71 -12.05
CA GLN A 14 -5.60 -5.84 -11.81
C GLN A 14 -5.78 -5.79 -10.29
N LEU A 15 -5.81 -4.59 -9.71
CA LEU A 15 -6.06 -4.43 -8.29
C LEU A 15 -7.49 -4.90 -7.98
N HIS A 16 -7.59 -6.02 -7.27
CA HIS A 16 -8.86 -6.46 -6.73
C HIS A 16 -9.17 -5.65 -5.47
N THR A 17 -10.12 -4.72 -5.60
CA THR A 17 -10.70 -4.04 -4.44
C THR A 17 -11.62 -5.03 -3.74
N LEU A 18 -11.36 -5.31 -2.48
CA LEU A 18 -12.17 -6.24 -1.69
C LEU A 18 -13.51 -5.61 -1.33
N GLU A 19 -13.48 -4.35 -0.88
CA GLU A 19 -14.66 -3.64 -0.38
C GLU A 19 -14.57 -2.16 -0.73
N THR A 20 -15.74 -1.56 -0.99
CA THR A 20 -15.91 -0.14 -1.22
C THR A 20 -16.91 0.45 -0.22
N PHE A 21 -16.53 1.53 0.46
CA PHE A 21 -17.36 2.19 1.47
C PHE A 21 -17.64 3.64 1.10
N SER A 22 -18.90 4.08 1.13
CA SER A 22 -19.25 5.51 1.01
C SER A 22 -19.69 6.07 2.36
N ASN A 23 -19.21 7.26 2.75
CA ASN A 23 -19.84 7.97 3.87
C ASN A 23 -21.17 8.56 3.37
N GLN A 24 -22.25 7.81 3.44
CA GLN A 24 -23.55 8.42 3.65
C GLN A 24 -23.98 8.11 5.07
N LEU A 25 -23.87 9.11 5.94
CA LEU A 25 -24.68 9.14 7.16
C LEU A 25 -26.13 9.03 6.69
N GLN A 26 -26.83 7.95 7.08
CA GLN A 26 -28.23 7.76 6.73
C GLN A 26 -29.06 8.88 7.38
N GLU A 27 -29.26 9.99 6.67
CA GLU A 27 -30.39 10.87 6.94
C GLU A 27 -31.65 10.16 6.43
N ASN A 28 -32.45 9.67 7.36
CA ASN A 28 -33.76 9.07 7.09
C ASN A 28 -34.62 10.01 6.24
N SER A 29 -34.86 9.67 4.97
CA SER A 29 -35.97 10.22 4.17
C SER A 29 -36.46 9.21 3.14
N PRO A 30 -37.78 9.02 2.95
CA PRO A 30 -38.31 7.97 2.09
C PRO A 30 -38.36 8.38 0.61
N GLN A 31 -37.68 7.56 -0.19
CA GLN A 31 -37.97 7.11 -1.57
C GLN A 31 -37.56 7.94 -2.81
N THR A 32 -36.83 7.22 -3.67
CA THR A 32 -36.80 7.21 -5.16
C THR A 32 -36.31 8.44 -5.93
N THR A 33 -35.06 8.37 -6.40
CA THR A 33 -34.65 8.55 -7.81
C THR A 33 -33.32 7.80 -8.02
N LEU A 34 -33.01 7.33 -9.24
CA LEU A 34 -31.75 6.64 -9.56
C LEU A 34 -30.55 7.44 -9.05
N SER A 35 -30.01 7.08 -7.89
CA SER A 35 -28.90 7.79 -7.28
C SER A 35 -27.64 7.46 -8.07
N SER A 36 -27.07 8.46 -8.73
CA SER A 36 -25.69 8.41 -9.22
C SER A 36 -24.80 7.82 -8.12
N PRO A 37 -23.83 6.94 -8.47
CA PRO A 37 -22.91 6.43 -7.47
C PRO A 37 -22.29 7.59 -6.70
N PRO A 38 -22.10 7.46 -5.39
CA PRO A 38 -21.59 8.55 -4.56
C PRO A 38 -20.29 9.10 -5.17
N PRO A 39 -20.07 10.42 -5.08
CA PRO A 39 -18.94 11.09 -5.75
C PRO A 39 -17.57 10.57 -5.28
N TRP A 40 -17.51 9.88 -4.14
CA TRP A 40 -16.30 9.25 -3.62
C TRP A 40 -16.63 7.98 -2.83
N PHE A 41 -15.65 7.08 -2.76
CA PHE A 41 -15.71 5.84 -1.98
C PHE A 41 -14.31 5.47 -1.49
N ASN A 42 -14.23 4.83 -0.32
CA ASN A 42 -13.01 4.23 0.20
C ASN A 42 -12.78 2.86 -0.45
N ARG A 43 -11.52 2.44 -0.60
CA ARG A 43 -11.14 1.13 -1.15
C ARG A 43 -10.30 0.36 -0.12
N LEU A 44 -10.66 -0.89 0.14
CA LEU A 44 -9.80 -1.84 0.84
C LEU A 44 -9.13 -2.77 -0.18
N ILE A 45 -7.80 -2.78 -0.20
CA ILE A 45 -7.00 -3.56 -1.13
C ILE A 45 -6.10 -4.51 -0.33
N CYS A 46 -6.15 -5.81 -0.65
CA CYS A 46 -5.29 -6.81 -0.04
C CYS A 46 -4.23 -7.28 -1.04
N GLY A 47 -2.97 -7.31 -0.61
CA GLY A 47 -1.86 -7.82 -1.39
C GLY A 47 -0.51 -7.31 -0.91
N ASP A 48 0.56 -7.93 -1.41
CA ASP A 48 1.92 -7.50 -1.14
C ASP A 48 2.22 -6.13 -1.76
N LYS A 49 2.98 -5.30 -1.04
CA LYS A 49 3.38 -3.97 -1.52
C LYS A 49 4.08 -4.00 -2.89
N SER A 50 4.81 -5.08 -3.19
CA SER A 50 5.53 -5.27 -4.45
C SER A 50 4.60 -5.40 -5.66
N GLN A 51 3.33 -5.77 -5.43
CA GLN A 51 2.29 -5.83 -6.45
C GLN A 51 1.35 -4.62 -6.37
N VAL A 52 0.96 -4.24 -5.15
CA VAL A 52 -0.02 -3.18 -4.92
C VAL A 52 0.51 -1.80 -5.29
N LEU A 53 1.71 -1.42 -4.84
CA LEU A 53 2.23 -0.07 -5.09
C LEU A 53 2.46 0.20 -6.60
N PRO A 54 3.09 -0.70 -7.39
CA PRO A 54 3.19 -0.51 -8.83
C PRO A 54 1.83 -0.35 -9.54
N ALA A 55 0.81 -1.06 -9.08
CA ALA A 55 -0.52 -0.95 -9.67
C ALA A 55 -1.22 0.37 -9.28
N LEU A 56 -1.07 0.81 -8.03
CA LEU A 56 -1.56 2.13 -7.59
C LEU A 56 -0.88 3.28 -8.32
N ILE A 57 0.42 3.17 -8.63
CA ILE A 57 1.15 4.21 -9.38
C ILE A 57 0.50 4.44 -10.76
N ARG A 58 -0.08 3.43 -11.39
CA ARG A 58 -0.74 3.59 -12.70
C ARG A 58 -2.01 4.43 -12.61
N GLU A 59 -2.67 4.43 -11.46
CA GLU A 59 -3.94 5.13 -11.22
C GLU A 59 -3.73 6.49 -10.54
N PHE A 60 -2.75 6.59 -9.63
CA PHE A 60 -2.61 7.69 -8.68
C PHE A 60 -1.22 8.34 -8.66
N ALA A 61 -0.41 8.19 -9.71
CA ALA A 61 0.88 8.88 -9.78
C ALA A 61 0.70 10.39 -9.59
N ASN A 62 1.46 10.95 -8.65
CA ASN A 62 1.44 12.38 -8.31
C ASN A 62 0.07 12.95 -7.92
N SER A 63 -0.84 12.15 -7.37
CA SER A 63 -2.20 12.60 -7.05
C SER A 63 -2.61 12.39 -5.59
N ILE A 64 -1.80 11.70 -4.78
CA ILE A 64 -2.14 11.44 -3.38
C ILE A 64 -1.66 12.60 -2.50
N ASN A 65 -2.59 13.26 -1.80
CA ASN A 65 -2.26 14.39 -0.92
C ASN A 65 -1.62 13.96 0.40
N LEU A 66 -1.95 12.76 0.89
CA LEU A 66 -1.49 12.29 2.19
C LEU A 66 -1.30 10.78 2.17
N ILE A 67 -0.14 10.33 2.63
CA ILE A 67 0.17 8.92 2.89
C ILE A 67 0.56 8.79 4.36
N TYR A 68 -0.04 7.83 5.05
CA TYR A 68 0.39 7.38 6.37
C TYR A 68 0.84 5.92 6.29
N ILE A 69 1.99 5.59 6.87
CA ILE A 69 2.46 4.21 6.99
C ILE A 69 3.00 3.92 8.38
N ASP A 70 2.85 2.67 8.78
CA ASP A 70 3.36 2.08 10.02
C ASP A 70 4.23 0.87 9.65
N PRO A 71 5.48 1.09 9.20
CA PRO A 71 6.36 0.01 8.75
C PRO A 71 6.80 -0.88 9.92
N PRO A 72 7.32 -2.10 9.64
CA PRO A 72 7.93 -2.93 10.67
C PRO A 72 9.05 -2.18 11.43
N PHE A 73 9.21 -2.46 12.72
CA PHE A 73 10.11 -1.71 13.61
C PHE A 73 11.44 -2.44 13.91
N MET A 74 11.76 -3.48 13.14
CA MET A 74 12.96 -4.30 13.35
C MET A 74 12.99 -4.94 14.75
N THR A 75 11.83 -5.40 15.24
CA THR A 75 11.69 -5.95 16.59
C THR A 75 12.29 -7.35 16.78
N GLY A 76 12.70 -8.02 15.69
CA GLY A 76 13.29 -9.37 15.73
C GLY A 76 12.25 -10.48 15.96
N ARG A 77 10.96 -10.20 15.73
CA ARG A 77 9.85 -11.12 15.99
C ARG A 77 8.95 -11.28 14.77
N ASP A 78 8.19 -12.37 14.75
CA ASP A 78 7.15 -12.58 13.74
C ASP A 78 5.81 -12.08 14.28
N PHE A 79 5.02 -11.46 13.42
CA PHE A 79 3.66 -11.05 13.74
C PHE A 79 2.69 -11.98 13.02
N THR A 80 1.76 -12.56 13.78
CA THR A 80 0.76 -13.49 13.26
C THR A 80 -0.65 -12.90 13.36
N SER A 81 -1.50 -13.26 12.41
CA SER A 81 -2.94 -13.04 12.47
C SER A 81 -3.61 -14.41 12.62
N GLY A 82 -4.06 -14.71 13.84
CA GLY A 82 -4.48 -16.07 14.19
C GLY A 82 -3.32 -17.07 14.05
N THR A 83 -3.51 -18.09 13.21
CA THR A 83 -2.50 -19.13 12.93
C THR A 83 -1.59 -18.80 11.75
N GLN A 84 -1.86 -17.71 11.03
CA GLN A 84 -1.12 -17.35 9.82
C GLN A 84 -0.09 -16.26 10.12
N LEU A 85 1.11 -16.38 9.54
CA LEU A 85 2.10 -15.32 9.54
C LEU A 85 1.54 -14.10 8.78
N ALA A 86 1.43 -12.96 9.45
CA ALA A 86 1.03 -11.69 8.83
C ALA A 86 2.24 -11.01 8.19
N TYR A 87 3.32 -10.86 8.95
CA TYR A 87 4.62 -10.44 8.42
C TYR A 87 5.76 -10.86 9.36
N SER A 88 6.94 -11.05 8.78
CA SER A 88 8.18 -11.23 9.53
C SER A 88 8.80 -9.86 9.78
N ASP A 89 9.03 -9.52 11.05
CA ASP A 89 9.83 -8.36 11.46
C ASP A 89 11.22 -8.80 11.96
N LYS A 90 11.65 -9.97 11.49
CA LYS A 90 13.02 -10.46 11.61
C LYS A 90 13.82 -10.00 10.41
N TRP A 91 14.89 -9.26 10.69
CA TRP A 91 15.82 -8.73 9.69
C TRP A 91 17.21 -9.32 9.87
N ASN A 92 17.34 -10.46 10.56
CA ASN A 92 18.62 -11.09 10.92
C ASN A 92 19.61 -10.15 11.64
N ASN A 93 19.09 -9.15 12.38
CA ASN A 93 19.87 -8.06 12.97
C ASN A 93 20.71 -7.26 11.96
N ASP A 94 20.31 -7.29 10.69
CA ASP A 94 20.96 -6.57 9.59
C ASP A 94 20.20 -5.26 9.35
N LEU A 95 20.81 -4.16 9.78
CA LEU A 95 20.27 -2.82 9.59
C LEU A 95 20.22 -2.45 8.10
N ASP A 96 21.18 -2.89 7.29
CA ASP A 96 21.25 -2.52 5.89
C ASP A 96 20.09 -3.15 5.11
N ILE A 97 19.72 -4.39 5.41
CA ILE A 97 18.54 -5.04 4.81
C ILE A 97 17.26 -4.29 5.18
N TYR A 98 17.12 -3.88 6.44
CA TYR A 98 15.96 -3.11 6.89
C TYR A 98 15.87 -1.74 6.20
N LEU A 99 16.98 -0.99 6.15
CA LEU A 99 17.06 0.31 5.49
C LEU A 99 16.81 0.19 3.99
N GLN A 100 17.33 -0.85 3.34
CA GLN A 100 17.07 -1.13 1.94
C GLN A 100 15.58 -1.35 1.68
N TRP A 101 14.89 -2.12 2.53
CA TRP A 101 13.45 -2.34 2.42
C TRP A 101 12.64 -1.05 2.60
N LEU A 102 13.02 -0.19 3.57
CA LEU A 102 12.39 1.12 3.76
C LEU A 102 12.60 2.02 2.55
N TYR A 103 13.84 2.09 2.05
CA TYR A 103 14.20 2.90 0.90
C TYR A 103 13.38 2.53 -0.34
N GLU A 104 13.31 1.23 -0.67
CA GLU A 104 12.51 0.74 -1.79
C GLU A 104 11.02 1.06 -1.63
N THR A 105 10.51 0.99 -0.40
CA THR A 105 9.13 1.32 -0.08
C THR A 105 8.87 2.81 -0.24
N PHE A 106 9.75 3.68 0.28
CA PHE A 106 9.59 5.13 0.22
C PHE A 106 9.67 5.68 -1.21
N ILE A 107 10.53 5.11 -2.07
CA ILE A 107 10.55 5.46 -3.50
C ILE A 107 9.15 5.27 -4.11
N GLN A 108 8.53 4.14 -3.83
CA GLN A 108 7.24 3.81 -4.44
C GLN A 108 6.11 4.68 -3.88
N LEU A 109 6.14 4.99 -2.58
CA LEU A 109 5.19 5.93 -1.96
C LEU A 109 5.37 7.36 -2.47
N HIS A 110 6.62 7.81 -2.65
CA HIS A 110 6.91 9.13 -3.19
C HIS A 110 6.36 9.31 -4.61
N ARG A 111 6.38 8.27 -5.44
CA ARG A 111 5.79 8.31 -6.79
C ARG A 111 4.27 8.50 -6.81
N LEU A 112 3.59 8.20 -5.69
CA LEU A 112 2.15 8.39 -5.54
C LEU A 112 1.82 9.81 -5.05
N LEU A 113 2.72 10.44 -4.29
CA LEU A 113 2.47 11.74 -3.68
C LEU A 113 2.31 12.85 -4.71
N ALA A 114 1.27 13.66 -4.56
CA ALA A 114 1.17 14.94 -5.23
C ALA A 114 2.37 15.84 -4.90
N GLN A 115 2.60 16.88 -5.70
CA GLN A 115 3.72 17.80 -5.55
C GLN A 115 3.83 18.38 -4.11
N ASP A 116 2.69 18.72 -3.50
CA ASP A 116 2.60 19.24 -2.13
C ASP A 116 2.05 18.18 -1.15
N GLY A 117 2.12 16.91 -1.53
CA GLY A 117 1.66 15.79 -0.73
C GLY A 117 2.59 15.53 0.47
N SER A 118 2.03 14.99 1.54
CA SER A 118 2.79 14.67 2.76
C SER A 118 2.84 13.17 3.03
N LEU A 119 4.01 12.67 3.46
CA LEU A 119 4.20 11.31 3.96
C LEU A 119 4.45 11.36 5.47
N TYR A 120 3.62 10.67 6.24
CA TYR A 120 3.78 10.46 7.66
C TYR A 120 4.19 9.02 7.89
N VAL A 121 5.34 8.83 8.53
CA VAL A 121 5.88 7.52 8.88
C VAL A 121 5.91 7.40 10.39
N HIS A 122 5.26 6.38 10.92
CA HIS A 122 5.40 6.04 12.33
C HIS A 122 6.77 5.39 12.55
N LEU A 123 7.55 5.96 13.47
CA LEU A 123 8.86 5.42 13.87
C LEU A 123 8.84 5.19 15.38
N ASP A 124 9.17 3.98 15.82
CA ASP A 124 9.29 3.63 17.23
C ASP A 124 10.69 3.98 17.77
N TRP A 125 10.82 4.19 19.08
CA TRP A 125 12.07 4.53 19.77
C TRP A 125 13.18 3.49 19.57
N ARG A 126 12.82 2.25 19.21
CA ARG A 126 13.75 1.17 18.87
C ARG A 126 14.51 1.45 17.58
N ALA A 127 13.93 2.20 16.64
CA ALA A 127 14.63 2.65 15.44
C ALA A 127 15.65 3.77 15.74
N THR A 128 15.63 4.35 16.94
CA THR A 128 16.48 5.49 17.33
C THR A 128 17.78 5.08 18.05
N TRP A 129 17.87 3.86 18.59
CA TRP A 129 19.05 3.38 19.33
C TRP A 129 19.61 2.10 18.72
N LEU A 130 20.18 2.20 17.51
CA LEU A 130 21.21 1.26 17.09
C LEU A 130 22.54 1.78 17.63
N GLN A 131 23.06 1.13 18.67
CA GLN A 131 24.45 1.30 19.08
C GLN A 131 25.34 0.83 17.93
N VAL A 132 26.08 1.77 17.37
CA VAL A 132 27.30 1.54 16.59
C VAL A 132 28.41 1.06 17.53
#